data_AF-I2K9T8-F1
#
_entry.id   AF-I2K9T8-F1
#
_cell.length_a   1.000
_cell.length_b   1.000
_cell.length_c   1.000
_cell.angle_alpha   90.00
_cell.angle_beta   90.00
_cell.angle_gamma   90.00
#
_symmetry.space_group_name_H-M   'P 1'
#
loop_
_entity.id
_entity.type
_entity.pdbx_description
1 polymer ?
#
loop_
_entity_poly.entity_id
_entity_poly.type
_entity_poly.pdbx_seq_one_letter_code
_entity_poly.pdbx_strand_id
1 'polypeptide(L)'
;MSPTNKELQLRKNCQLYVYLLVSQGKEVPEEVQECADSYDFDFLVDCVPQLSNEIENLDSDTFDKIMNNKESEKARELAYWWEMHQMANNLGEKIVKTYL
;
A
#
# COMPACT_ATOMS: atom_id res chain seq x y z
N MET A 1 21.01 3.76 14.15
CA MET A 1 20.67 4.96 13.35
C MET A 1 19.19 5.24 13.50
N SER A 2 18.74 6.48 13.31
CA SER A 2 17.31 6.76 13.16
C SER A 2 16.88 6.52 11.72
N PRO A 3 15.73 5.89 11.46
CA PRO A 3 15.26 5.64 10.10
C PRO A 3 14.95 6.94 9.36
N THR A 4 15.22 6.95 8.06
CA THR A 4 14.83 8.00 7.14
C THR A 4 13.32 7.95 6.88
N ASN A 5 12.74 9.08 6.46
CA ASN A 5 11.33 9.12 6.04
C ASN A 5 11.03 8.12 4.92
N LYS A 6 11.97 7.89 3.99
CA LYS A 6 11.79 6.93 2.91
C LYS A 6 11.62 5.51 3.45
N GLU A 7 12.48 5.11 4.38
CA GLU A 7 12.45 3.80 5.01
C GLU A 7 11.16 3.59 5.81
N LEU A 8 10.70 4.62 6.54
CA LEU A 8 9.41 4.59 7.24
C LEU A 8 8.23 4.40 6.27
N GLN A 9 8.25 5.06 5.10
CA GLN A 9 7.19 4.93 4.10
C GLN A 9 7.19 3.54 3.44
N LEU A 10 8.36 2.99 3.11
CA LEU A 10 8.48 1.64 2.56
C LEU A 10 7.88 0.60 3.51
N ARG A 11 8.27 0.66 4.80
CA ARG A 11 7.68 -0.20 5.83
C ARG A 11 6.16 -0.01 5.95
N LYS A 12 5.68 1.24 5.91
CA LYS A 12 4.24 1.52 5.97
C LYS A 12 3.50 0.88 4.79
N ASN A 13 4.06 0.95 3.59
CA ASN A 13 3.48 0.29 2.40
C ASN A 13 3.44 -1.24 2.58
N CYS A 14 4.49 -1.85 3.12
CA CYS A 14 4.49 -3.28 3.47
C CYS A 14 3.36 -3.61 4.45
N GLN A 15 3.19 -2.83 5.52
CA GLN A 15 2.11 -3.05 6.50
C GLN A 15 0.71 -2.94 5.89
N LEU A 16 0.50 -2.00 4.97
CA LEU A 16 -0.76 -1.86 4.26
C LEU A 16 -1.02 -3.04 3.32
N TYR A 17 0.03 -3.54 2.68
CA TYR A 17 -0.06 -4.71 1.81
C TYR A 17 -0.36 -6.01 2.58
N VAL A 18 0.30 -6.22 3.73
CA VAL A 18 -0.04 -7.32 4.65
C VAL A 18 -1.52 -7.25 5.05
N TYR A 19 -2.00 -6.07 5.46
CA TYR A 19 -3.40 -5.88 5.84
C TYR A 19 -4.36 -6.25 4.69
N LEU A 20 -4.05 -5.84 3.46
CA LEU A 20 -4.85 -6.13 2.28
C LEU A 20 -4.91 -7.63 1.98
N LEU A 21 -3.77 -8.32 2.01
CA LEU A 21 -3.70 -9.78 1.77
C LEU A 21 -4.47 -10.56 2.85
N VAL A 22 -4.25 -10.22 4.13
CA VAL A 22 -4.96 -10.85 5.26
C VAL A 22 -6.46 -10.61 5.17
N SER A 23 -6.90 -9.41 4.77
CA SER A 23 -8.33 -9.08 4.63
C SER A 23 -9.01 -9.87 3.51
N GLN A 24 -8.25 -10.32 2.52
CA GLN A 24 -8.70 -11.21 1.44
C GLN A 24 -8.55 -12.70 1.79
N GLY A 25 -7.96 -13.04 2.93
CA GLY A 25 -7.63 -14.43 3.29
C GLY A 25 -6.50 -15.04 2.46
N LYS A 26 -5.65 -14.21 1.84
CA LYS A 26 -4.48 -14.62 1.06
C LYS A 26 -3.27 -14.84 1.97
N GLU A 27 -2.35 -15.68 1.52
CA GLU A 27 -1.05 -15.86 2.17
C GLU A 27 -0.19 -14.60 2.01
N VAL A 28 0.58 -14.27 3.05
CA VAL A 28 1.50 -13.13 3.04
C VAL A 28 2.92 -13.65 2.74
N PRO A 29 3.59 -13.17 1.68
CA PRO A 29 4.98 -13.52 1.43
C PRO A 29 5.88 -13.15 2.62
N GLU A 30 6.83 -14.02 2.98
CA GLU A 30 7.72 -13.85 4.12
C GLU A 30 8.46 -12.50 4.08
N GLU A 31 9.01 -12.12 2.92
CA GLU A 31 9.69 -10.84 2.73
C GLU A 31 8.79 -9.62 3.00
N VAL A 32 7.50 -9.71 2.67
CA VAL A 32 6.55 -8.62 2.92
C VAL A 32 6.23 -8.54 4.40
N GLN A 33 6.06 -9.70 5.05
CA GLN A 33 5.82 -9.79 6.49
C GLN A 33 7.03 -9.27 7.28
N GLU A 34 8.25 -9.68 6.91
CA GLU A 34 9.49 -9.20 7.53
C GLU A 34 9.64 -7.68 7.36
N CYS A 35 9.41 -7.14 6.16
CA CYS A 35 9.41 -5.69 5.95
C CYS A 35 8.39 -4.95 6.82
N ALA A 36 7.20 -5.52 7.02
CA ALA A 36 6.14 -4.90 7.82
C ALA A 36 6.46 -4.91 9.33
N ASP A 37 7.01 -6.01 9.81
CA ASP A 37 7.23 -6.29 11.24
C ASP A 37 8.59 -5.82 11.75
N SER A 38 9.62 -5.83 10.91
CA SER A 38 11.00 -5.57 11.33
C SER A 38 11.17 -4.19 11.95
N TYR A 39 11.81 -4.15 13.12
CA TYR A 39 12.29 -2.92 13.74
C TYR A 39 13.62 -2.45 13.14
N ASP A 40 14.33 -3.36 12.48
CA ASP A 40 15.56 -3.09 11.77
C ASP A 40 15.24 -2.81 10.29
N PHE A 41 15.60 -1.61 9.84
CA PHE A 41 15.34 -1.15 8.46
C PHE A 41 16.32 -1.73 7.44
N ASP A 42 17.06 -2.77 7.83
CA ASP A 42 18.05 -3.47 7.01
C ASP A 42 17.38 -4.34 5.93
N PHE A 43 16.09 -4.63 6.09
CA PHE A 43 15.29 -5.36 5.11
C PHE A 43 14.05 -4.57 4.71
N LEU A 44 14.12 -3.93 3.54
CA LEU A 44 13.03 -3.15 2.96
C LEU A 44 12.78 -3.58 1.53
N VAL A 45 11.52 -3.88 1.25
CA VAL A 45 11.03 -4.14 -0.11
C VAL A 45 10.10 -3.02 -0.55
N ASP A 46 10.11 -2.72 -1.84
CA ASP A 46 9.16 -1.77 -2.41
C ASP A 46 7.84 -2.50 -2.70
N CYS A 47 6.88 -2.37 -1.78
CA CYS A 47 5.54 -2.94 -1.91
C CYS A 47 4.56 -2.06 -2.70
N VAL A 48 4.95 -0.87 -3.18
CA VAL A 48 4.02 0.03 -3.89
C VAL A 48 3.43 -0.62 -5.15
N PRO A 49 4.22 -1.25 -6.03
CA PRO A 49 3.69 -1.85 -7.26
C PRO A 49 2.72 -3.00 -6.98
N GLN A 50 3.06 -3.88 -6.04
CA GLN A 50 2.24 -5.03 -5.68
C GLN A 50 0.96 -4.59 -4.97
N LEU A 51 1.06 -3.63 -4.04
CA LEU A 51 -0.09 -3.08 -3.32
C LEU A 51 -1.09 -2.42 -4.28
N SER A 52 -0.62 -1.54 -5.16
CA SER A 52 -1.49 -0.86 -6.14
C SER A 52 -2.15 -1.86 -7.08
N ASN A 53 -1.38 -2.77 -7.68
CA ASN A 53 -1.91 -3.80 -8.57
C ASN A 53 -2.95 -4.69 -7.85
N GLU A 54 -2.71 -5.06 -6.60
CA GLU A 54 -3.64 -5.88 -5.84
C GLU A 54 -4.98 -5.16 -5.61
N ILE A 55 -4.95 -3.85 -5.31
CA ILE A 55 -6.15 -3.02 -5.14
C ILE A 55 -6.92 -2.88 -6.47
N GLU A 56 -6.23 -2.66 -7.58
CA GLU A 56 -6.83 -2.51 -8.91
C GLU A 56 -7.57 -3.78 -9.38
N ASN A 57 -7.13 -4.95 -8.91
CA ASN A 57 -7.71 -6.24 -9.27
C ASN A 57 -8.82 -6.70 -8.31
N LEU A 58 -9.18 -5.91 -7.28
CA LEU A 58 -10.32 -6.23 -6.43
C LEU A 58 -11.64 -6.05 -7.18
N ASP A 59 -12.59 -6.96 -6.96
CA ASP A 59 -13.98 -6.69 -7.30
C ASP A 59 -14.55 -5.57 -6.42
N SER A 60 -15.62 -4.93 -6.89
CA SER A 60 -16.23 -3.77 -6.20
C SER A 60 -16.66 -4.08 -4.77
N ASP A 61 -17.19 -5.28 -4.54
CA ASP A 61 -17.75 -5.65 -3.22
C ASP A 61 -16.61 -5.88 -2.22
N THR A 62 -15.54 -6.55 -2.66
CA THR A 62 -14.33 -6.73 -1.85
C THR A 62 -13.63 -5.41 -1.59
N PHE A 63 -13.51 -4.56 -2.60
CA PHE A 63 -12.92 -3.22 -2.46
C PHE A 63 -13.67 -2.42 -1.40
N ASP A 64 -14.99 -2.31 -1.51
CA ASP A 64 -15.80 -1.54 -0.56
C ASP A 64 -15.73 -2.11 0.86
N LYS A 65 -15.75 -3.44 0.99
CA LYS A 65 -15.65 -4.11 2.30
C LYS A 65 -14.33 -3.81 3.00
N ILE A 66 -13.21 -3.78 2.26
CA ILE A 66 -11.89 -3.54 2.83
C ILE A 66 -11.67 -2.05 3.09
N MET A 67 -11.92 -1.20 2.09
CA MET A 67 -11.61 0.23 2.13
C MET A 67 -12.54 1.01 3.06
N ASN A 68 -13.83 0.63 3.14
CA ASN A 68 -14.81 1.33 3.97
C ASN A 68 -14.99 0.73 5.37
N ASN A 69 -14.08 -0.14 5.81
CA ASN A 69 -14.12 -0.70 7.16
C ASN A 69 -13.72 0.37 8.21
N LYS A 70 -14.70 1.10 8.73
CA LYS A 70 -14.51 2.21 9.67
C LYS A 70 -13.92 1.79 11.02
N GLU A 71 -14.07 0.53 11.41
CA GLU A 71 -13.54 -0.01 12.67
C GLU A 71 -12.02 -0.30 12.59
N SER A 72 -11.47 -0.41 11.38
CA SER A 72 -10.05 -0.67 11.17
C SER A 72 -9.28 0.62 10.87
N GLU A 73 -8.31 0.96 11.71
CA GLU A 73 -7.36 2.04 11.42
C GLU A 73 -6.61 1.77 10.13
N LYS A 74 -6.18 0.53 9.91
CA LYS A 74 -5.47 0.11 8.69
C LYS A 74 -6.31 0.26 7.43
N ALA A 75 -7.62 0.06 7.50
CA ALA A 75 -8.51 0.30 6.38
C ALA A 75 -8.54 1.79 6.00
N ARG A 76 -8.66 2.68 6.99
CA ARG A 76 -8.64 4.13 6.75
C ARG A 76 -7.31 4.60 6.16
N GLU A 77 -6.21 4.06 6.68
CA GLU A 77 -4.87 4.34 6.15
C GLU A 77 -4.70 3.83 4.71
N LEU A 78 -5.19 2.62 4.42
CA LEU A 78 -5.15 2.04 3.08
C LEU A 78 -5.98 2.86 2.08
N ALA A 79 -7.19 3.26 2.47
CA ALA A 79 -8.07 4.09 1.66
C ALA A 79 -7.43 5.45 1.34
N TYR A 80 -6.85 6.10 2.36
CA TYR A 80 -6.12 7.35 2.17
C TYR A 80 -4.89 7.18 1.29
N TRP A 81 -4.10 6.12 1.52
CA TRP A 81 -2.94 5.81 0.69
C TRP A 81 -3.33 5.64 -0.78
N TRP A 82 -4.43 4.93 -1.03
CA TRP A 82 -4.94 4.68 -2.38
C TRP A 82 -5.40 5.96 -3.07
N GLU A 83 -6.13 6.82 -2.37
CA GLU A 83 -6.54 8.13 -2.87
C GLU A 83 -5.30 8.96 -3.29
N MET A 84 -4.28 9.02 -2.44
CA MET A 84 -3.05 9.75 -2.74
C MET A 84 -2.27 9.15 -3.92
N HIS A 85 -2.22 7.82 -4.01
CA HIS A 85 -1.58 7.11 -5.13
C HIS A 85 -2.26 7.45 -6.46
N GLN A 86 -3.60 7.42 -6.49
CA GLN A 86 -4.39 7.78 -7.66
C GLN A 86 -4.20 9.25 -8.06
N MET A 87 -4.15 10.18 -7.10
CA MET A 87 -3.86 11.58 -7.38
C MET A 87 -2.48 11.78 -8.01
N ALA A 88 -1.46 11.07 -7.51
CA ALA A 88 -0.10 11.14 -8.05
C ALA A 88 -0.02 10.59 -9.48
N ASN A 89 -0.66 9.46 -9.77
CA ASN A 89 -0.70 8.88 -11.10
C ASN A 89 -1.41 9.80 -12.10
N ASN A 90 -2.56 10.36 -11.72
CA ASN A 90 -3.31 11.32 -12.54
C ASN A 90 -2.51 12.59 -12.85
N LEU A 91 -1.70 13.08 -11.90
CA LEU A 91 -0.82 14.21 -12.14
C LEU A 91 0.29 13.86 -13.13
N GLY A 92 0.89 12.68 -13.00
CA GLY A 92 1.89 12.16 -13.93
C GLY A 92 1.36 12.09 -15.37
N GLU A 93 0.16 11.54 -15.57
CA GLU A 93 -0.46 11.48 -16.89
C GLU A 93 -0.74 12.86 -17.49
N LYS A 94 -1.22 13.82 -16.69
CA LYS A 94 -1.49 15.19 -17.15
C LYS A 94 -0.21 15.89 -17.59
N ILE A 95 0.89 15.70 -16.86
CA ILE A 95 2.19 16.24 -17.23
C ILE A 95 2.62 15.65 -18.58
N VAL A 96 2.62 14.32 -18.73
CA VAL A 96 3.00 13.65 -19.99
C VAL A 96 2.17 14.15 -21.18
N LYS A 97 0.85 14.34 -21.01
CA LYS A 97 -0.04 14.88 -22.05
C LYS A 97 0.20 16.36 -22.39
N THR A 98 0.81 17.15 -21.51
CA THR A 98 1.08 18.58 -21.74
C THR A 98 2.42 18.81 -22.46
N TYR A 99 3.31 17.82 -22.46
CA TYR A 99 4.63 17.87 -23.10
C TYR A 99 4.71 17.08 -24.41
N LEU A 100 3.58 16.58 -24.93
CA LEU A 100 3.41 15.93 -26.24
C LEU A 100 2.51 16.78 -27.14
#